data_AF-A0A1Q7GPJ3-F1
#
_entry.id   AF-A0A1Q7GPJ3-F1
#
_cell.length_a   1.000
_cell.length_b   1.000
_cell.length_c   1.000
_cell.angle_alpha   90.00
_cell.angle_beta   90.00
_cell.angle_gamma   90.00
#
_symmetry.space_group_name_H-M   'P 1'
#
loop_
_entity.id
_entity.type
_entity.pdbx_description
1 polymer ?
#
loop_
_entity_poly.entity_id
_entity_poly.type
_entity_poly.pdbx_seq_one_letter_code
_entity_poly.pdbx_strand_id
1 'polypeptide(L)'
;MVGVRRLLILLCLVAVSRLAPAQPPPAPPARFVLPDVLERAGAYVRDFQRQLSGIVAEERYVQEVKCIRDLPSRGRFWIEPGTGRVLASELVADDPFVRGAIDVKYQPEAAVNLFVPIEMRERYELRKDSSKVEGTATYGRFRQFQVKVDEKIAPIT
;
A
#
# COMPACT_ATOMS: atom_id res chain seq x y z
N MET A 1 -51.95 41.02 12.67
CA MET A 1 -51.91 41.96 13.81
C MET A 1 -52.39 41.16 15.02
N VAL A 2 -51.61 40.82 16.04
CA VAL A 2 -50.67 41.58 16.88
C VAL A 2 -49.59 40.60 17.40
N GLY A 3 -48.33 41.06 17.53
CA GLY A 3 -47.21 40.25 18.03
C GLY A 3 -46.91 40.46 19.52
N VAL A 4 -45.72 39.98 19.95
CA VAL A 4 -45.00 40.07 21.26
C VAL A 4 -44.92 38.68 21.94
N ARG A 5 -43.81 38.13 22.46
CA ARG A 5 -42.34 38.37 22.52
C ARG A 5 -41.70 37.09 23.10
N ARG A 6 -40.42 36.86 22.79
CA ARG A 6 -39.47 35.80 23.22
C ARG A 6 -39.33 35.62 24.75
N LEU A 7 -39.09 34.39 25.27
CA LEU A 7 -38.02 34.10 26.29
C LEU A 7 -37.75 32.60 26.60
N LEU A 8 -36.56 32.13 26.20
CA LEU A 8 -35.55 31.27 26.86
C LEU A 8 -35.91 30.00 27.70
N ILE A 9 -35.80 28.85 27.03
CA ILE A 9 -34.94 27.66 27.28
C ILE A 9 -34.23 27.53 28.64
N LEU A 10 -34.73 26.56 29.42
CA LEU A 10 -34.10 25.28 29.84
C LEU A 10 -32.75 25.25 30.60
N LEU A 11 -32.86 24.74 31.84
CA LEU A 11 -32.07 23.66 32.49
C LEU A 11 -30.55 23.84 32.73
N CYS A 12 -30.23 24.05 34.00
CA CYS A 12 -28.96 23.69 34.62
C CYS A 12 -28.63 22.20 34.41
N LEU A 13 -27.46 21.90 33.82
CA LEU A 13 -26.78 20.63 34.02
C LEU A 13 -25.42 20.90 34.65
N VAL A 14 -25.24 20.36 35.85
CA VAL A 14 -24.05 20.49 36.69
C VAL A 14 -22.87 19.78 36.02
N ALA A 15 -21.79 20.52 35.75
CA ALA A 15 -20.53 19.98 35.26
C ALA A 15 -19.79 19.28 36.41
N VAL A 16 -19.70 17.94 36.35
CA VAL A 16 -18.75 17.16 37.16
C VAL A 16 -17.45 17.09 36.38
N SER A 17 -16.53 18.02 36.64
CA SER A 17 -15.18 18.01 36.10
C SER A 17 -14.38 16.87 36.73
N ARG A 18 -14.18 15.78 35.97
CA ARG A 18 -13.13 14.80 36.30
C ARG A 18 -11.78 15.43 36.04
N LEU A 19 -10.96 15.54 37.09
CA LEU A 19 -9.54 15.84 36.99
C LEU A 19 -8.87 14.68 36.24
N ALA A 20 -8.71 14.82 34.93
CA ALA A 20 -7.93 13.88 34.14
C ALA A 20 -6.47 13.94 34.63
N PRO A 21 -5.80 12.81 34.92
CA PRO A 21 -4.37 12.84 35.17
C PRO A 21 -3.70 13.46 33.94
N ALA A 22 -2.81 14.43 34.18
CA ALA A 22 -2.04 15.06 33.13
C ALA A 22 -1.43 13.97 32.25
N GLN A 23 -1.83 13.91 30.97
CA GLN A 23 -1.16 13.04 30.01
C GLN A 23 0.33 13.37 30.07
N PRO A 24 1.22 12.38 30.27
CA PRO A 24 2.65 12.60 30.11
C PRO A 24 2.86 13.34 28.79
N PRO A 25 3.79 14.32 28.73
CA PRO A 25 4.07 15.00 27.48
C PRO A 25 4.24 13.96 26.38
N PRO A 26 3.61 14.14 25.20
CA PRO A 26 3.69 13.17 24.13
C PRO A 26 5.17 12.83 23.91
N ALA A 27 5.50 11.55 23.98
CA ALA A 27 6.86 11.08 23.77
C ALA A 27 7.40 11.74 22.48
N PRO A 28 8.66 12.21 22.46
CA PRO A 28 9.23 12.78 21.24
C PRO A 28 8.97 11.83 20.08
N PRO A 29 8.58 12.32 18.89
CA PRO A 29 8.37 11.45 17.75
C PRO A 29 9.62 10.60 17.55
N ALA A 30 9.44 9.28 17.44
CA ALA A 30 10.54 8.35 17.23
C ALA A 30 11.36 8.85 16.04
N ARG A 31 12.63 9.18 16.29
CA ARG A 31 13.51 9.75 15.27
C ARG A 31 14.08 8.61 14.45
N PHE A 32 13.51 8.37 13.27
CA PHE A 32 14.02 7.35 12.34
C PHE A 32 15.16 7.93 11.51
N VAL A 33 16.26 7.19 11.39
CA VAL A 33 17.38 7.52 10.48
C VAL A 33 17.32 6.66 9.23
N LEU A 34 17.78 7.21 8.10
CA LEU A 34 17.66 6.56 6.79
C LEU A 34 18.31 5.17 6.72
N PRO A 35 19.54 4.94 7.22
CA PRO A 35 20.17 3.62 7.16
C PRO A 35 19.31 2.52 7.79
N ASP A 36 18.76 2.77 8.98
CA ASP A 36 17.93 1.80 9.68
C ASP A 36 16.62 1.50 8.93
N VAL A 37 16.05 2.51 8.27
CA VAL A 37 14.83 2.32 7.46
C VAL A 37 15.16 1.46 6.23
N LEU A 38 16.29 1.71 5.57
CA LEU A 38 16.73 0.91 4.43
C LEU A 38 17.05 -0.53 4.81
N GLU A 39 17.66 -0.74 5.98
CA GLU A 39 17.91 -2.08 6.52
C GLU A 39 16.60 -2.84 6.76
N ARG A 40 15.63 -2.21 7.46
CA ARG A 40 14.31 -2.80 7.70
C ARG A 40 13.55 -3.05 6.40
N ALA A 41 13.61 -2.12 5.45
CA ALA A 41 12.98 -2.30 4.14
C ALA A 41 13.60 -3.47 3.37
N GLY A 42 14.94 -3.61 3.40
CA GLY A 42 15.65 -4.73 2.80
C GLY A 42 15.26 -6.07 3.43
N ALA A 43 15.12 -6.12 4.76
CA ALA A 43 14.61 -7.30 5.46
C ALA A 43 13.18 -7.61 5.04
N TYR A 44 12.30 -6.60 5.05
CA TYR A 44 10.91 -6.74 4.62
C TYR A 44 10.79 -7.29 3.20
N VAL A 45 11.54 -6.77 2.22
CA VAL A 45 11.47 -7.25 0.82
C VAL A 45 11.91 -8.71 0.70
N ARG A 46 12.95 -9.13 1.42
CA ARG A 46 13.39 -10.53 1.43
C ARG A 46 12.33 -11.46 2.01
N ASP A 47 11.66 -11.04 3.07
CA ASP A 47 10.61 -11.80 3.73
C ASP A 47 9.35 -11.87 2.87
N PHE A 48 8.97 -10.72 2.29
CA PHE A 48 7.87 -10.60 1.34
C PHE A 48 8.04 -11.54 0.16
N GLN A 49 9.23 -11.59 -0.46
CA GLN A 49 9.52 -12.50 -1.58
C GLN A 49 9.24 -13.98 -1.22
N ARG A 50 9.68 -14.41 -0.04
CA ARG A 50 9.49 -15.81 0.43
C ARG A 50 8.04 -16.12 0.73
N GLN A 51 7.28 -15.15 1.25
CA GLN A 51 5.86 -15.34 1.57
C GLN A 51 4.99 -15.27 0.31
N LEU A 52 5.33 -14.39 -0.62
CA LEU A 52 4.57 -14.16 -1.85
C LEU A 52 4.45 -15.41 -2.72
N SER A 53 5.48 -16.27 -2.75
CA SER A 53 5.45 -17.50 -3.56
C SER A 53 4.35 -18.49 -3.14
N GLY A 54 3.81 -18.37 -1.93
CA GLY A 54 2.71 -19.18 -1.43
C GLY A 54 1.35 -18.50 -1.50
N ILE A 55 1.21 -17.37 -2.19
CA ILE A 55 -0.04 -16.60 -2.25
C ILE A 55 -0.62 -16.66 -3.65
N VAL A 56 -1.92 -16.93 -3.73
CA VAL A 56 -2.71 -16.81 -4.96
C VAL A 56 -3.70 -15.66 -4.81
N ALA A 57 -3.74 -14.78 -5.80
CA ALA A 57 -4.68 -13.67 -5.89
C ALA A 57 -5.55 -13.82 -7.15
N GLU A 58 -6.75 -13.27 -7.12
CA GLU A 58 -7.44 -12.90 -8.34
C GLU A 58 -7.05 -11.48 -8.74
N GLU A 59 -6.67 -11.33 -9.99
CA GLU A 59 -6.43 -10.05 -10.64
C GLU A 59 -7.49 -9.83 -11.72
N ARG A 60 -8.06 -8.63 -11.75
CA ARG A 60 -8.81 -8.14 -12.91
C ARG A 60 -8.00 -7.04 -13.56
N TYR A 61 -7.51 -7.31 -14.77
CA TYR A 61 -6.71 -6.38 -15.55
C TYR A 61 -7.15 -6.36 -17.01
N VAL A 62 -7.22 -5.17 -17.59
CA VAL A 62 -7.54 -4.97 -19.01
C VAL A 62 -6.46 -4.06 -19.58
N GLN A 63 -5.77 -4.53 -20.60
CA GLN A 63 -4.69 -3.79 -21.25
C GLN A 63 -4.75 -3.98 -22.76
N GLU A 64 -4.62 -2.88 -23.49
CA GLU A 64 -4.41 -2.89 -24.93
C GLU A 64 -3.05 -2.25 -25.23
N VAL A 65 -2.10 -3.05 -25.72
CA VAL A 65 -0.70 -2.61 -25.91
C VAL A 65 -0.32 -2.59 -27.38
N LYS A 66 0.29 -1.48 -27.82
CA LYS A 66 1.11 -1.42 -29.03
C LYS A 66 2.39 -0.62 -28.76
N CYS A 67 3.44 -1.28 -28.27
CA CYS A 67 4.88 -0.96 -28.45
C CYS A 67 5.71 -1.81 -27.48
N ILE A 68 6.83 -2.40 -27.94
CA ILE A 68 7.77 -3.19 -27.13
C ILE A 68 9.18 -2.62 -27.39
N ARG A 69 9.70 -1.79 -26.47
CA ARG A 69 11.10 -1.33 -26.46
C ARG A 69 11.55 -1.10 -25.02
N ASP A 70 12.85 -1.18 -24.78
CA ASP A 70 13.43 -0.85 -23.48
C ASP A 70 13.39 0.66 -23.22
N LEU A 71 13.14 1.04 -21.96
CA LEU A 71 13.01 2.43 -21.53
C LEU A 71 13.79 2.67 -20.22
N PRO A 72 14.56 3.76 -20.12
CA PRO A 72 15.14 4.19 -18.86
C PRO A 72 14.06 4.30 -17.79
N SER A 73 14.30 3.65 -16.64
CA SER A 73 13.29 3.51 -15.59
C SER A 73 13.80 4.02 -14.25
N ARG A 74 12.92 4.69 -13.51
CA ARG A 74 13.15 5.20 -12.15
C ARG A 74 11.93 4.93 -11.29
N GLY A 75 12.08 4.85 -9.98
CA GLY A 75 10.95 4.57 -9.11
C GLY A 75 11.05 5.18 -7.72
N ARG A 76 9.93 5.12 -6.99
CA ARG A 76 9.82 5.54 -5.60
C ARG A 76 9.10 4.48 -4.79
N PHE A 77 9.43 4.39 -3.52
CA PHE A 77 8.73 3.56 -2.56
C PHE A 77 8.35 4.41 -1.36
N TRP A 78 7.14 4.21 -0.86
CA TRP A 78 6.70 4.74 0.42
C TRP A 78 6.82 3.64 1.46
N ILE A 79 7.67 3.87 2.45
CA ILE A 79 8.05 2.87 3.45
C ILE A 79 7.61 3.34 4.83
N GLU A 80 6.90 2.47 5.57
CA GLU A 80 6.63 2.67 6.99
C GLU A 80 7.95 2.56 7.76
N PRO A 81 8.44 3.65 8.39
CA PRO A 81 9.80 3.66 8.93
C PRO A 81 10.03 2.64 10.05
N GLY A 82 9.03 2.38 10.90
CA GLY A 82 9.17 1.50 12.06
C GLY A 82 9.30 0.01 11.69
N THR A 83 8.70 -0.41 10.59
CA THR A 83 8.63 -1.83 10.20
C THR A 83 9.37 -2.13 8.91
N GLY A 84 9.67 -1.12 8.08
CA GLY A 84 10.21 -1.31 6.73
C GLY A 84 9.17 -1.73 5.70
N ARG A 85 7.88 -1.80 6.06
CA ARG A 85 6.80 -2.19 5.14
C ARG A 85 6.67 -1.20 4.00
N VAL A 86 6.49 -1.73 2.79
CA VAL A 86 6.17 -0.93 1.61
C VAL A 86 4.66 -0.68 1.57
N LEU A 87 4.26 0.58 1.56
CA LEU A 87 2.87 1.04 1.54
C LEU A 87 2.40 1.37 0.12
N ALA A 88 3.32 1.85 -0.71
CA ALA A 88 3.09 2.16 -2.12
C ALA A 88 4.39 2.07 -2.91
N SER A 89 4.26 1.86 -4.21
CA SER A 89 5.37 1.96 -5.15
C SER A 89 4.98 2.75 -6.39
N GLU A 90 5.97 3.38 -7.00
CA GLU A 90 5.87 4.04 -8.29
C GLU A 90 7.04 3.59 -9.16
N LEU A 91 6.74 3.26 -10.41
CA LEU A 91 7.70 3.04 -11.47
C LEU A 91 7.38 3.99 -12.61
N VAL A 92 8.40 4.70 -13.10
CA VAL A 92 8.31 5.58 -14.27
C VAL A 92 9.36 5.14 -15.28
N ALA A 93 8.90 4.78 -16.47
CA ALA A 93 9.72 4.48 -17.63
C ALA A 93 9.57 5.62 -18.65
N ASP A 94 10.65 6.28 -19.03
CA ASP A 94 10.56 7.58 -19.70
C ASP A 94 11.70 7.79 -20.70
N ASP A 95 11.34 8.15 -21.94
CA ASP A 95 12.27 8.55 -22.98
C ASP A 95 11.69 9.76 -23.76
N PRO A 96 12.37 10.30 -24.79
CA PRO A 96 11.84 11.41 -25.58
C PRO A 96 10.49 11.15 -26.29
N PHE A 97 10.07 9.90 -26.47
CA PHE A 97 8.91 9.48 -27.27
C PHE A 97 7.75 8.95 -26.44
N VAL A 98 8.01 8.33 -25.28
CA VAL A 98 7.00 7.69 -24.44
C VAL A 98 7.29 7.92 -22.96
N ARG A 99 6.22 8.06 -22.19
CA ARG A 99 6.26 8.05 -20.73
C ARG A 99 5.24 7.06 -20.19
N GLY A 100 5.73 5.99 -19.56
CA GLY A 100 4.95 5.05 -18.76
C GLY A 100 5.08 5.35 -17.28
N ALA A 101 3.99 5.25 -16.53
CA ALA A 101 3.96 5.33 -15.08
C ALA A 101 3.06 4.23 -14.53
N ILE A 102 3.54 3.50 -13.51
CA ILE A 102 2.80 2.47 -12.78
C ILE A 102 2.84 2.83 -11.31
N ASP A 103 1.67 3.00 -10.70
CA ASP A 103 1.50 3.25 -9.27
C ASP A 103 0.81 2.05 -8.63
N VAL A 104 1.36 1.51 -7.55
CA VAL A 104 0.78 0.37 -6.82
C VAL A 104 0.54 0.75 -5.37
N LYS A 105 -0.64 0.45 -4.85
CA LYS A 105 -0.98 0.59 -3.43
C LYS A 105 -1.02 -0.78 -2.75
N TYR A 106 -0.48 -0.83 -1.54
CA TYR A 106 -0.46 -2.03 -0.71
C TYR A 106 -1.31 -1.85 0.55
N GLN A 107 -1.96 -2.92 0.98
CA GLN A 107 -2.75 -2.94 2.21
C GLN A 107 -2.55 -4.27 2.94
N PRO A 108 -2.62 -4.32 4.28
CA PRO A 108 -2.65 -5.58 5.00
C PRO A 108 -3.84 -6.44 4.58
N GLU A 109 -3.56 -7.71 4.28
CA GLU A 109 -4.55 -8.75 4.05
C GLU A 109 -4.43 -9.81 5.15
N ALA A 110 -5.51 -9.97 5.91
CA ALA A 110 -5.55 -10.88 7.05
C ALA A 110 -5.47 -12.36 6.63
N ALA A 111 -6.04 -12.71 5.48
CA ALA A 111 -6.07 -14.09 4.98
C ALA A 111 -4.68 -14.68 4.72
N VAL A 112 -3.69 -13.82 4.45
CA VAL A 112 -2.30 -14.22 4.17
C VAL A 112 -1.28 -13.57 5.11
N ASN A 113 -1.74 -12.73 6.04
CA ASN A 113 -0.93 -11.95 6.98
C ASN A 113 0.22 -11.16 6.29
N LEU A 114 -0.09 -10.54 5.15
CA LEU A 114 0.89 -9.83 4.32
C LEU A 114 0.30 -8.52 3.79
N PHE A 115 1.16 -7.53 3.55
CA PHE A 115 0.77 -6.34 2.78
C PHE A 115 0.80 -6.68 1.30
N VAL A 116 -0.37 -6.82 0.69
CA VAL A 116 -0.53 -7.23 -0.70
C VAL A 116 -0.93 -6.04 -1.57
N PRO A 117 -0.62 -6.06 -2.89
CA PRO A 117 -1.19 -5.09 -3.82
C PRO A 117 -2.71 -5.14 -3.74
N ILE A 118 -3.37 -3.99 -3.77
CA ILE A 118 -4.84 -3.92 -3.85
C ILE A 118 -5.32 -3.16 -5.10
N GLU A 119 -4.50 -2.23 -5.59
CA GLU A 119 -4.76 -1.43 -6.78
C GLU A 119 -3.42 -1.14 -7.46
N MET A 120 -3.36 -1.40 -8.76
CA MET A 120 -2.31 -0.91 -9.64
C MET A 120 -2.95 0.00 -10.69
N ARG A 121 -2.37 1.17 -10.89
CA ARG A 121 -2.76 2.12 -11.95
C ARG A 121 -1.60 2.31 -12.89
N GLU A 122 -1.86 2.19 -14.18
CA GLU A 122 -0.87 2.45 -15.22
C GLU A 122 -1.34 3.57 -16.15
N ARG A 123 -0.38 4.36 -16.61
CA ARG A 123 -0.60 5.45 -17.57
C ARG A 123 0.57 5.47 -18.54
N TYR A 124 0.28 5.41 -19.83
CA TYR A 124 1.25 5.57 -20.90
C TYR A 124 0.85 6.75 -21.78
N GLU A 125 1.82 7.61 -22.07
CA GLU A 125 1.67 8.75 -22.95
C GLU A 125 2.68 8.64 -24.09
N LEU A 126 2.18 8.51 -25.32
CA LEU A 126 2.96 8.61 -26.54
C LEU A 126 3.06 10.09 -26.92
N ARG A 127 4.27 10.65 -26.94
CA ARG A 127 4.49 12.08 -27.18
C ARG A 127 4.35 12.49 -28.64
N LYS A 128 4.52 11.54 -29.57
CA LYS A 128 4.45 11.79 -31.02
C LYS A 128 3.07 12.26 -31.47
N ASP A 129 2.02 11.68 -30.91
CA ASP A 129 0.62 11.90 -31.29
C ASP A 129 -0.28 12.22 -30.08
N SER A 130 0.31 12.33 -28.88
CA SER A 130 -0.39 12.52 -27.61
C SER A 130 -1.39 11.40 -27.28
N SER A 131 -1.24 10.21 -27.88
CA SER A 131 -2.05 9.05 -27.56
C SER A 131 -1.83 8.62 -26.11
N LYS A 132 -2.92 8.29 -25.41
CA LYS A 132 -2.89 7.86 -24.01
C LYS A 132 -3.48 6.48 -23.85
N VAL A 133 -2.85 5.68 -23.01
CA VAL A 133 -3.35 4.38 -22.57
C VAL A 133 -3.39 4.39 -21.04
N GLU A 134 -4.52 4.02 -20.47
CA GLU A 134 -4.71 3.92 -19.03
C GLU A 134 -5.20 2.52 -18.69
N GLY A 135 -4.69 1.96 -17.60
CA GLY A 135 -5.09 0.66 -17.10
C GLY A 135 -5.25 0.70 -15.59
N THR A 136 -6.17 -0.10 -15.08
CA THR A 136 -6.38 -0.30 -13.64
C THR A 136 -6.53 -1.78 -13.38
N ALA A 137 -5.64 -2.32 -12.54
CA ALA A 137 -5.79 -3.65 -11.98
C ALA A 137 -6.24 -3.56 -10.53
N THR A 138 -7.21 -4.39 -10.17
CA THR A 138 -7.57 -4.65 -8.77
C THR A 138 -7.26 -6.08 -8.40
N TYR A 139 -6.73 -6.25 -7.19
CA TYR A 139 -6.31 -7.55 -6.67
C TYR A 139 -7.18 -7.90 -5.47
N GLY A 140 -7.60 -9.16 -5.38
CA GLY A 140 -8.45 -9.62 -4.30
C GLY A 140 -8.50 -11.13 -4.16
N ARG A 141 -9.33 -11.61 -3.23
CA ARG A 141 -9.55 -13.04 -2.95
C ARG A 141 -8.25 -13.81 -2.75
N PHE A 142 -7.39 -13.24 -1.90
CA PHE A 142 -6.10 -13.82 -1.53
C PHE A 142 -6.30 -15.13 -0.77
N ARG A 143 -5.49 -16.13 -1.11
CA ARG A 143 -5.44 -17.42 -0.41
C ARG A 143 -4.01 -17.91 -0.33
N GLN A 144 -3.69 -18.61 0.76
CA GLN A 144 -2.43 -19.33 0.86
C GLN A 144 -2.52 -20.65 0.08
N PHE A 145 -1.48 -20.96 -0.65
CA PHE A 145 -1.23 -22.22 -1.31
C PHE A 145 0.03 -22.83 -0.70
N GLN A 146 -0.12 -23.96 -0.01
CA GLN A 146 0.99 -24.74 0.54
C GLN A 146 1.13 -26.04 -0.23
N VAL A 147 2.32 -26.30 -0.77
CA VAL A 147 2.72 -27.63 -1.23
C VAL A 147 3.45 -28.31 -0.08
N LYS A 148 2.86 -29.35 0.51
CA LYS A 148 3.56 -30.26 1.42
C LYS A 148 4.18 -31.37 0.59
N VAL A 149 5.51 -31.54 0.69
CA VAL A 149 6.23 -32.66 0.10
C VAL A 149 6.67 -33.57 1.24
N ASP A 150 6.06 -34.75 1.34
CA ASP A 150 6.54 -35.81 2.22
C ASP A 150 7.40 -36.77 1.38
N GLU A 151 8.72 -36.69 1.55
CA GLU A 151 9.67 -37.59 0.89
C GLU A 151 10.13 -38.68 1.86
N LYS A 152 9.86 -39.95 1.54
CA LYS A 152 10.43 -41.10 2.24
C LYS A 152 11.51 -41.72 1.36
N ILE A 153 12.77 -41.49 1.71
CA ILE A 153 13.92 -42.11 1.05
C ILE A 153 14.25 -43.41 1.80
N ALA A 154 14.15 -44.55 1.11
CA ALA A 154 14.63 -45.82 1.64
C ALA A 154 16.17 -45.87 1.60
N PRO A 155 16.84 -46.48 2.60
CA PRO A 155 18.29 -46.58 2.60
C PRO A 155 18.77 -47.45 1.44
N ILE A 156 19.80 -46.97 0.74
CA ILE A 156 20.49 -47.71 -0.31
C ILE A 156 21.36 -48.76 0.41
N THR A 157 21.09 -50.05 0.18
CA THR A 157 21.88 -51.18 0.71
C THR A 157 22.94 -51.59 -0.29
#